data_AF-A0A356INI6-F1
#
_entry.id   AF-A0A356INI6-F1
#
_cell.length_a   1.000
_cell.length_b   1.000
_cell.length_c   1.000
_cell.angle_alpha   90.00
_cell.angle_beta   90.00
_cell.angle_gamma   90.00
#
_symmetry.space_group_name_H-M   'P 1'
#
loop_
_entity.id
_entity.type
_entity.pdbx_description
1 polymer ?
#
loop_
_entity_poly.entity_id
_entity_poly.type
_entity_poly.pdbx_seq_one_letter_code
_entity_poly.pdbx_strand_id
1 'polypeptide(L)'
;PAVKERFQQTRQNVPTPVQQSGHYQVTDHRVEITLPALDITDPNLQVFVAPNHIAATQPLPSIIKRADRLHISAHRHPYFHQAPAVIEVVVRGTRQSWTWNALRQSGQTTPR
;
A
#
# COMPACT_ATOMS: atom_id res chain seq x y z
N PRO A 1 0.30 -4.70 19.94
CA PRO A 1 -0.82 -5.66 20.06
C PRO A 1 -2.04 -5.26 19.21
N ALA A 2 -2.72 -4.16 19.53
CA ALA A 2 -3.98 -3.73 18.89
C ALA A 2 -3.92 -3.52 17.36
N VAL A 3 -2.76 -3.09 16.85
CA VAL A 3 -2.54 -2.83 15.42
C VAL A 3 -2.44 -4.13 14.61
N LYS A 4 -1.88 -5.21 15.20
CA LYS A 4 -1.76 -6.53 14.58
C LYS A 4 -3.13 -7.21 14.46
N GLU A 5 -3.94 -7.11 15.51
CA GLU A 5 -5.31 -7.66 15.54
C GLU A 5 -6.24 -6.94 14.57
N ARG A 6 -6.19 -5.59 14.50
CA ARG A 6 -6.96 -4.83 13.51
C ARG A 6 -6.58 -5.19 12.07
N PHE A 7 -5.30 -5.44 11.81
CA PHE A 7 -4.87 -5.88 10.48
C PHE A 7 -5.37 -7.29 10.16
N GLN A 8 -5.28 -8.25 11.08
CA GLN A 8 -5.84 -9.59 10.87
C GLN A 8 -7.36 -9.57 10.68
N GLN A 9 -8.10 -8.81 11.48
CA GLN A 9 -9.55 -8.64 11.31
C GLN A 9 -9.91 -7.94 9.99
N THR A 10 -9.13 -6.95 9.57
CA THR A 10 -9.30 -6.30 8.26
C THR A 10 -9.00 -7.30 7.14
N ARG A 11 -7.93 -8.10 7.26
CA ARG A 11 -7.53 -9.13 6.29
C ARG A 11 -8.59 -10.25 6.15
N GLN A 12 -9.26 -10.63 7.22
CA GLN A 12 -10.36 -11.62 7.15
C GLN A 12 -11.58 -11.12 6.36
N ASN A 13 -11.74 -9.80 6.26
CA ASN A 13 -12.86 -9.15 5.55
C ASN A 13 -12.48 -8.64 4.16
N VAL A 14 -11.24 -8.87 3.72
CA VAL A 14 -10.73 -8.39 2.44
C VAL A 14 -10.55 -9.59 1.51
N PRO A 15 -11.10 -9.54 0.29
CA PRO A 15 -10.97 -10.63 -0.68
C PRO A 15 -9.50 -10.94 -0.99
N THR A 16 -9.25 -12.20 -1.35
CA THR A 16 -7.94 -12.78 -1.68
C THR A 16 -7.13 -11.87 -2.62
N PRO A 17 -5.79 -11.74 -2.44
CA PRO A 17 -4.94 -10.95 -3.33
C PRO A 17 -5.23 -11.24 -4.79
N VAL A 18 -5.50 -10.20 -5.56
CA VAL A 18 -5.58 -10.30 -7.02
C VAL A 18 -4.15 -10.56 -7.51
N GLN A 19 -3.96 -11.51 -8.44
CA GLN A 19 -2.65 -11.86 -9.01
C GLN A 19 -1.95 -10.72 -9.76
N GLN A 20 -2.52 -9.52 -9.78
CA GLN A 20 -1.89 -8.36 -10.38
C GLN A 20 -0.78 -7.83 -9.47
N SER A 21 0.40 -7.66 -10.06
CA SER A 21 1.59 -7.21 -9.34
C SER A 21 1.78 -5.72 -9.52
N GLY A 22 1.90 -5.00 -8.42
CA GLY A 22 2.35 -3.61 -8.39
C GLY A 22 3.84 -3.50 -8.08
N HIS A 23 4.30 -2.26 -7.98
CA HIS A 23 5.66 -1.93 -7.54
C HIS A 23 5.61 -0.92 -6.42
N TYR A 24 6.59 -0.97 -5.53
CA TYR A 24 6.75 0.06 -4.53
C TYR A 24 8.21 0.37 -4.25
N GLN A 25 8.45 1.56 -3.73
CA GLN A 25 9.75 1.99 -3.25
C GLN A 25 9.61 2.69 -1.91
N VAL A 26 10.70 2.69 -1.15
CA VAL A 26 10.78 3.36 0.15
C VAL A 26 11.84 4.42 0.03
N THR A 27 11.44 5.68 0.22
CA THR A 27 12.34 6.82 0.36
C THR A 27 12.62 7.06 1.85
N ASP A 28 13.40 8.09 2.19
CA ASP A 28 13.70 8.44 3.58
C ASP A 28 12.43 8.60 4.43
N HIS A 29 11.37 9.19 3.87
CA HIS A 29 10.16 9.56 4.61
C HIS A 29 8.87 8.93 4.11
N ARG A 30 8.87 8.32 2.91
CA ARG A 30 7.63 7.86 2.27
C ARG A 30 7.74 6.46 1.69
N VAL A 31 6.61 5.79 1.65
CA VAL A 31 6.38 4.57 0.88
C VAL A 31 5.57 4.98 -0.34
N GLU A 32 6.19 4.88 -1.50
CA GLU A 32 5.57 5.21 -2.79
C GLU A 32 5.18 3.91 -3.48
N ILE A 33 3.91 3.76 -3.82
CA ILE A 33 3.34 2.53 -4.36
C ILE A 33 2.69 2.87 -5.71
N THR A 34 2.97 2.07 -6.72
CA THR A 34 2.34 2.14 -8.03
C THR A 34 1.66 0.82 -8.33
N LEU A 35 0.34 0.86 -8.44
CA LEU A 35 -0.51 -0.29 -8.76
C LEU A 35 -1.12 -0.09 -10.15
N PRO A 36 -1.47 -1.17 -10.89
CA PRO A 36 -2.27 -1.03 -12.09
C PRO A 36 -3.61 -0.38 -11.78
N ALA A 37 -4.09 0.52 -12.66
CA ALA A 37 -5.42 1.09 -12.51
C ALA A 37 -6.45 0.01 -12.80
N LEU A 38 -7.15 -0.44 -11.76
CA LEU A 38 -8.44 -1.10 -11.91
C LEU A 38 -9.53 -0.03 -12.10
N ASP A 39 -10.72 -0.46 -12.53
CA ASP A 39 -11.89 0.40 -12.67
C ASP A 39 -12.48 0.80 -11.31
N ILE A 40 -11.65 1.50 -10.52
CA ILE A 40 -11.96 1.96 -9.16
C ILE A 40 -12.59 3.34 -9.30
N THR A 41 -13.92 3.41 -9.27
CA THR A 41 -14.68 4.66 -9.42
C THR A 41 -14.99 5.36 -8.09
N ASP A 42 -14.61 4.75 -6.97
CA ASP A 42 -14.95 5.25 -5.64
C ASP A 42 -14.06 6.44 -5.22
N PRO A 43 -14.64 7.59 -4.82
CA PRO A 43 -13.87 8.74 -4.35
C PRO A 43 -13.31 8.57 -2.93
N ASN A 44 -13.87 7.66 -2.12
CA ASN A 44 -13.53 7.46 -0.71
C ASN A 44 -12.71 6.18 -0.51
N LEU A 45 -11.46 6.21 -0.98
CA LEU A 45 -10.55 5.08 -0.87
C LEU A 45 -9.76 5.11 0.44
N GLN A 46 -9.69 3.98 1.12
CA GLN A 46 -8.81 3.72 2.25
C GLN A 46 -7.71 2.76 1.81
N VAL A 47 -6.46 2.99 2.24
CA VAL A 47 -5.33 2.12 1.90
C VAL A 47 -4.73 1.52 3.16
N PHE A 48 -4.50 0.22 3.13
CA PHE A 48 -3.79 -0.53 4.15
C PHE A 48 -2.58 -1.22 3.52
N VAL A 49 -1.43 -1.15 4.19
CA VAL A 49 -0.18 -1.72 3.69
C VAL A 49 0.44 -2.66 4.73
N ALA A 50 0.85 -3.84 4.29
CA ALA A 50 1.43 -4.89 5.12
C ALA A 50 2.70 -5.51 4.51
N PRO A 51 3.55 -6.20 5.29
CA PRO A 51 3.39 -6.55 6.71
C PRO A 51 3.60 -5.39 7.69
N ASN A 52 2.94 -5.48 8.87
CA ASN A 52 3.09 -4.64 10.08
C ASN A 52 3.24 -3.11 9.82
N HIS A 53 2.51 -2.58 8.84
CA HIS A 53 2.42 -1.14 8.54
C HIS A 53 3.78 -0.47 8.29
N ILE A 54 4.46 -0.89 7.22
CA ILE A 54 5.58 -0.11 6.64
C ILE A 54 5.18 1.33 6.28
N ALA A 55 3.90 1.54 5.96
CA ALA A 55 3.29 2.85 5.83
C ALA A 55 2.52 3.21 7.12
N ALA A 56 2.72 4.41 7.63
CA ALA A 56 1.95 4.96 8.72
C ALA A 56 0.50 5.18 8.29
N THR A 57 -0.44 4.98 9.22
CA THR A 57 -1.87 5.23 9.00
C THR A 57 -2.21 6.73 9.06
N GLN A 58 -1.34 7.53 9.67
CA GLN A 58 -1.43 8.98 9.72
C GLN A 58 -0.05 9.62 9.43
N PRO A 59 -0.01 10.74 8.70
CA PRO A 59 -1.15 11.36 7.99
C PRO A 59 -1.70 10.44 6.89
N LEU A 60 -2.94 10.70 6.47
CA LEU A 60 -3.61 9.87 5.47
C LEU A 60 -2.79 9.81 4.16
N PRO A 61 -2.73 8.65 3.49
CA PRO A 61 -2.00 8.52 2.25
C PRO A 61 -2.62 9.38 1.15
N SER A 62 -1.77 9.97 0.32
CA SER A 62 -2.23 10.63 -0.91
C SER A 62 -2.45 9.57 -1.99
N ILE A 63 -3.59 9.63 -2.67
CA ILE A 63 -3.97 8.68 -3.71
C ILE A 63 -4.23 9.47 -4.99
N ILE A 64 -3.45 9.20 -6.02
CA ILE A 64 -3.59 9.83 -7.34
C ILE A 64 -3.97 8.73 -8.33
N LYS A 65 -5.21 8.78 -8.81
CA LYS A 65 -5.68 7.92 -9.89
C LYS A 65 -5.26 8.50 -11.24
N ARG A 66 -4.62 7.70 -12.08
CA ARG A 66 -4.36 7.97 -13.50
C ARG A 66 -5.12 6.94 -14.35
N ALA A 67 -5.12 7.15 -15.66
CA ALA A 67 -5.83 6.26 -16.59
C ALA A 67 -5.28 4.82 -16.57
N ASP A 68 -3.97 4.66 -16.34
CA ASP A 68 -3.24 3.40 -16.43
C ASP A 68 -2.76 2.86 -15.07
N ARG A 69 -2.67 3.73 -14.05
CA ARG A 69 -2.10 3.38 -12.74
C ARG A 69 -2.79 4.10 -11.58
N LEU A 70 -2.72 3.48 -10.40
CA LEU A 70 -3.02 4.09 -9.12
C LEU A 70 -1.70 4.35 -8.40
N HIS A 71 -1.42 5.62 -8.10
CA HIS A 71 -0.24 6.01 -7.34
C HIS A 71 -0.66 6.34 -5.90
N ILE A 72 -0.03 5.69 -4.93
CA ILE A 72 -0.30 5.87 -3.52
C ILE A 72 0.99 6.29 -2.83
N SER A 73 0.91 7.38 -2.09
CA SER A 73 2.04 7.97 -1.40
C SER A 73 1.73 8.10 0.08
N ALA A 74 2.36 7.26 0.90
CA ALA A 74 2.12 7.18 2.34
C ALA A 74 3.38 7.51 3.14
N HIS A 75 3.23 8.01 4.36
CA HIS A 75 4.40 8.23 5.22
C HIS A 75 5.00 6.88 5.64
N ARG A 76 6.32 6.79 5.66
CA ARG A 76 7.03 5.63 6.18
C ARG A 76 6.83 5.54 7.69
N HIS A 77 6.56 4.34 8.19
CA HIS A 77 6.42 4.09 9.61
C HIS A 77 7.80 4.07 10.31
N PRO A 78 7.98 4.74 11.46
CA PRO A 78 9.30 4.87 12.12
C PRO A 78 9.88 3.56 12.66
N TYR A 79 9.06 2.63 13.15
CA TYR A 79 9.51 1.33 13.71
C TYR A 79 10.01 0.32 12.68
N PHE A 80 10.11 0.73 11.41
CA PHE A 80 10.43 -0.17 10.33
C PHE A 80 11.85 0.07 9.81
N HIS A 81 12.73 -0.89 10.05
CA HIS A 81 14.16 -0.75 9.77
C HIS A 81 14.58 -1.27 8.38
N GLN A 82 13.85 -2.20 7.74
CA GLN A 82 14.27 -2.83 6.49
C GLN A 82 13.12 -3.20 5.55
N ALA A 83 12.97 -2.49 4.41
CA ALA A 83 11.94 -2.70 3.36
C ALA A 83 11.79 -4.18 2.95
N PRO A 84 10.62 -4.85 3.10
CA PRO A 84 10.49 -6.26 2.71
C PRO A 84 10.62 -6.41 1.18
N ALA A 85 10.85 -7.61 0.67
CA ALA A 85 10.85 -7.81 -0.78
C ALA A 85 9.47 -7.56 -1.40
N VAL A 86 8.41 -7.89 -0.66
CA VAL A 86 7.01 -7.80 -1.11
C VAL A 86 6.18 -7.17 0.00
N ILE A 87 5.28 -6.26 -0.38
CA ILE A 87 4.21 -5.76 0.48
C ILE A 87 2.86 -6.15 -0.08
N GLU A 88 1.88 -6.25 0.79
CA GLU A 88 0.47 -6.38 0.42
C GLU A 88 -0.18 -5.02 0.56
N VAL A 89 -0.88 -4.58 -0.49
CA VAL A 89 -1.59 -3.31 -0.53
C VAL A 89 -3.06 -3.60 -0.71
N VAL A 90 -3.85 -3.21 0.28
CA VAL A 90 -5.31 -3.32 0.25
C VAL A 90 -5.88 -1.93 0.05
N VAL A 91 -6.66 -1.75 -1.00
CA VAL A 91 -7.45 -0.55 -1.24
C VAL A 91 -8.91 -0.88 -1.01
N ARG A 92 -9.56 -0.18 -0.09
CA ARG A 92 -10.97 -0.36 0.25
C ARG A 92 -11.77 0.85 -0.19
N GLY A 93 -12.76 0.63 -1.05
CA GLY A 93 -13.83 1.58 -1.33
C GLY A 93 -15.08 1.29 -0.49
N THR A 94 -16.14 2.05 -0.70
CA THR A 94 -17.43 1.92 -0.01
C THR A 94 -18.15 0.61 -0.34
N ARG A 95 -18.03 0.13 -1.58
CA ARG A 95 -18.74 -1.08 -2.08
C ARG A 95 -17.85 -2.26 -2.38
N GLN A 96 -16.56 -2.03 -2.61
CA GLN A 96 -15.61 -3.04 -3.08
C GLN A 96 -14.24 -2.84 -2.43
N SER A 97 -13.44 -3.90 -2.43
CA SER A 97 -12.06 -3.88 -1.95
C SER A 97 -11.18 -4.62 -2.93
N TRP A 98 -9.94 -4.18 -3.04
CA TRP A 98 -8.95 -4.72 -3.95
C TRP A 98 -7.64 -4.93 -3.20
N THR A 99 -6.92 -5.97 -3.58
CA THR A 99 -5.67 -6.36 -2.91
C THR A 99 -4.63 -6.69 -3.96
N TRP A 100 -3.42 -6.13 -3.82
CA TRP A 100 -2.28 -6.39 -4.69
C TRP A 100 -1.07 -6.80 -3.87
N ASN A 101 -0.20 -7.60 -4.50
CA ASN A 101 1.18 -7.72 -4.06
C ASN A 101 2.02 -6.68 -4.80
N ALA A 102 2.74 -5.85 -4.07
CA ALA A 102 3.70 -4.90 -4.66
C ALA A 102 5.13 -5.34 -4.37
N LEU A 103 5.92 -5.46 -5.43
CA LEU A 103 7.33 -5.84 -5.37
C LEU A 103 8.18 -4.61 -5.11
N ARG A 104 9.17 -4.73 -4.23
CA ARG A 104 10.13 -3.65 -3.96
C ARG A 104 10.94 -3.38 -5.23
N GLN A 105 10.96 -2.13 -5.68
CA GLN A 105 11.86 -1.71 -6.73
C GLN A 105 13.28 -1.67 -6.17
N SER A 106 14.12 -2.55 -6.69
CA SER A 106 15.54 -2.60 -6.36
C SER A 106 16.24 -1.55 -7.21
N GLY A 107 16.48 -0.35 -6.66
CA GLY A 107 17.33 0.65 -7.29
C GLY A 107 16.73 2.05 -7.35
N GLN A 108 16.82 2.77 -6.23
CA GLN A 108 17.06 4.21 -6.21
C GLN A 108 17.52 4.61 -4.80
N THR A 109 18.63 4.02 -4.34
CA THR A 109 19.50 4.73 -3.41
C THR A 109 20.12 5.85 -4.22
N THR A 110 19.59 7.07 -4.10
CA THR A 110 20.26 8.26 -4.60
C THR A 110 21.65 8.28 -3.96
N PRO A 111 22.75 8.18 -4.73
CA PRO A 111 24.06 8.45 -4.18
C PRO A 111 24.07 9.92 -3.75
N ARG A 112 24.44 10.19 -2.50
CA ARG A 112 24.96 11.50 -2.13
C ARG A 112 26.37 11.65 -2.67
#